data_AF-A0A3C0JLD8-F1
#
_entry.id   AF-A0A3C0JLD8-F1
#
_cell.length_a   1.000
_cell.length_b   1.000
_cell.length_c   1.000
_cell.angle_alpha   90.00
_cell.angle_beta   90.00
_cell.angle_gamma   90.00
#
_symmetry.space_group_name_H-M   'P 1'
#
loop_
_entity.id
_entity.type
_entity.pdbx_description
1 polymer ?
#
loop_
_entity_poly.entity_id
_entity_poly.type
_entity_poly.pdbx_seq_one_letter_code
_entity_poly.pdbx_strand_id
1 'polypeptide(L)'
;FDFGAGLGTHEHEFMRWNTPFEERREMGNESLEIILKAWTEDTVTYAGKYWQLDEALPFPKPYQTPHPPVWYAAHNTTSLEYAARQNFHVSQNLDVDEVIAEKFDLYRKVWKQCGHDGPMPQTFLMRPVHVAETDEKARAEAEPRILEADSLGSRGIAQTRIGF
;
A
#
# COMPACT_ATOMS: atom_id res chain seq x y z
N PHE A 1 4.51 -16.28 1.81
CA PHE A 1 3.82 -15.14 2.44
C PHE A 1 3.38 -14.19 1.34
N ASP A 2 2.51 -13.24 1.66
CA ASP A 2 2.14 -12.15 0.76
C ASP A 2 2.78 -10.87 1.30
N PHE A 3 3.34 -10.04 0.42
CA PHE A 3 4.05 -8.82 0.80
C PHE A 3 3.16 -7.60 0.61
N GLY A 4 2.67 -7.04 1.71
CA GLY A 4 1.90 -5.80 1.71
C GLY A 4 2.80 -4.56 1.74
N ALA A 5 2.60 -3.66 0.79
CA ALA A 5 3.32 -2.39 0.66
C ALA A 5 2.33 -1.21 0.74
N GLY A 6 2.65 -0.26 1.62
CA GLY A 6 1.96 1.01 1.76
C GLY A 6 2.96 2.14 1.96
N LEU A 7 2.67 3.30 1.37
CA LEU A 7 3.59 4.45 1.37
C LEU A 7 3.47 5.36 2.59
N GLY A 8 2.66 4.99 3.58
CA GLY A 8 2.33 5.85 4.73
C GLY A 8 1.38 7.00 4.39
N THR A 9 0.55 7.37 5.37
CA THR A 9 -0.56 8.33 5.16
C THR A 9 -0.52 9.51 6.11
N HIS A 10 0.22 9.43 7.22
CA HIS A 10 0.30 10.51 8.19
C HIS A 10 1.72 11.05 8.33
N GLU A 11 1.87 12.37 8.19
CA GLU A 11 3.16 13.07 8.30
C GLU A 11 3.91 12.76 9.60
N HIS A 12 3.19 12.60 10.71
CA HIS A 12 3.81 12.33 12.00
C HIS A 12 4.55 10.98 12.06
N GLU A 13 4.17 10.00 11.24
CA GLU A 13 4.86 8.70 11.16
C GLU A 13 6.28 8.91 10.63
N PHE A 14 6.46 9.87 9.73
CA PHE A 14 7.71 10.17 9.03
C PHE A 14 8.63 11.09 9.84
N MET A 15 8.05 12.03 10.61
CA MET A 15 8.82 12.91 11.49
C MET A 15 9.73 12.14 12.45
N ARG A 16 9.27 10.98 12.94
CA ARG A 16 10.05 10.13 13.86
C ARG A 16 11.28 9.48 13.23
N TRP A 17 11.25 9.28 11.92
CA TRP A 17 12.34 8.71 11.13
C TRP A 17 13.15 9.78 10.41
N ASN A 18 12.93 11.05 10.75
CA ASN A 18 13.56 12.21 10.10
C ASN A 18 13.45 12.13 8.56
N THR A 19 12.29 11.71 8.07
CA THR A 19 12.04 11.46 6.65
C THR A 19 11.02 12.48 6.14
N PRO A 20 11.23 13.10 4.97
CA PRO A 20 10.28 14.05 4.39
C PRO A 20 8.99 13.35 3.93
N PHE A 21 7.84 13.70 4.52
CA PHE A 21 6.54 13.11 4.19
C PHE A 21 6.10 13.35 2.75
N GLU A 22 6.42 14.52 2.20
CA GLU A 22 6.06 14.88 0.81
C GLU A 22 6.77 14.01 -0.23
N GLU A 23 7.94 13.48 0.11
CA GLU A 23 8.77 12.66 -0.76
C GLU A 23 8.50 11.15 -0.59
N ARG A 24 7.62 10.77 0.36
CA ARG A 24 7.36 9.36 0.73
C ARG A 24 7.01 8.46 -0.45
N ARG A 25 6.31 8.99 -1.46
CA ARG A 25 5.87 8.21 -2.61
C ARG A 25 7.05 7.87 -3.52
N GLU A 26 7.88 8.84 -3.85
CA GLU A 26 9.05 8.58 -4.69
C GLU A 26 10.03 7.67 -3.94
N MET A 27 10.34 7.99 -2.69
CA MET A 27 11.25 7.21 -1.86
C MET A 27 10.75 5.78 -1.62
N GLY A 28 9.46 5.60 -1.33
CA GLY A 28 8.87 4.28 -1.11
C GLY A 28 8.77 3.44 -2.38
N ASN A 29 8.55 4.07 -3.54
CA ASN A 29 8.61 3.38 -4.83
C ASN A 29 10.03 2.93 -5.16
N GLU A 30 11.06 3.78 -4.95
CA GLU A 30 12.47 3.37 -5.13
C GLU A 30 12.82 2.20 -4.18
N SER A 31 12.38 2.27 -2.91
CA SER A 31 12.57 1.16 -1.96
C SER A 31 11.93 -0.14 -2.46
N LEU A 32 10.73 -0.08 -3.02
CA LEU A 32 10.02 -1.26 -3.52
C LEU A 32 10.73 -1.85 -4.75
N GLU A 33 11.22 -1.02 -5.66
CA GLU A 33 12.05 -1.45 -6.79
C GLU A 33 13.31 -2.18 -6.31
N ILE A 34 14.02 -1.62 -5.33
CA ILE A 34 15.21 -2.25 -4.73
C ILE A 34 14.87 -3.59 -4.07
N ILE A 35 13.77 -3.67 -3.33
CA ILE A 35 13.34 -4.93 -2.67
C ILE A 35 13.08 -6.01 -3.72
N LEU A 36 12.38 -5.67 -4.80
CA LEU A 36 12.11 -6.63 -5.88
C LEU A 36 13.40 -7.09 -6.55
N LYS A 37 14.31 -6.17 -6.88
CA LYS A 37 15.65 -6.50 -7.40
C LYS A 37 16.42 -7.39 -6.44
N ALA A 38 16.38 -7.11 -5.15
CA ALA A 38 17.07 -7.89 -4.14
C ALA A 38 16.56 -9.34 -4.06
N TRP A 39 15.30 -9.58 -4.41
CA TRP A 39 14.72 -10.91 -4.46
C TRP A 39 14.98 -11.65 -5.77
N THR A 40 15.14 -10.95 -6.89
CA THR A 40 15.25 -11.57 -8.22
C THR A 40 16.65 -11.55 -8.83
N GLU A 41 17.56 -10.71 -8.33
CA GLU A 41 18.92 -10.51 -8.85
C GLU A 41 19.95 -10.95 -7.80
N ASP A 42 21.04 -11.61 -8.24
CA ASP A 42 22.12 -12.03 -7.34
C ASP A 42 22.92 -10.84 -6.78
N THR A 43 23.09 -9.82 -7.62
CA THR A 43 23.78 -8.56 -7.29
C THR A 43 22.90 -7.39 -7.69
N VAL A 44 22.75 -6.40 -6.80
CA VAL A 44 21.93 -5.20 -7.02
C VAL A 44 22.79 -3.95 -7.00
N THR A 45 22.84 -3.27 -8.14
CA THR A 45 23.30 -1.89 -8.25
C THR A 45 22.09 -1.01 -8.54
N TYR A 46 21.93 0.07 -7.79
CA TYR A 46 20.81 1.00 -7.91
C TYR A 46 21.30 2.43 -7.74
N ALA A 47 20.87 3.33 -8.63
CA ALA A 47 21.27 4.73 -8.63
C ALA A 47 20.02 5.62 -8.64
N GLY A 48 19.30 5.62 -7.53
CA GLY A 48 18.10 6.43 -7.32
C GLY A 48 18.41 7.80 -6.75
N LYS A 49 17.34 8.60 -6.60
CA LYS A 49 17.39 9.90 -5.92
C LYS A 49 17.60 9.74 -4.42
N TYR A 50 17.01 8.71 -3.81
CA TYR A 50 17.03 8.50 -2.36
C TYR A 50 18.00 7.39 -1.96
N TRP A 51 18.11 6.35 -2.80
CA TRP A 51 18.90 5.18 -2.48
C TRP A 51 19.97 4.94 -3.54
N GLN A 52 21.19 4.65 -3.07
CA GLN A 52 22.30 4.27 -3.93
C GLN A 52 22.92 2.98 -3.37
N LEU A 53 22.98 1.96 -4.22
CA LEU A 53 23.57 0.67 -3.93
C LEU A 53 24.61 0.37 -5.01
N ASP A 54 25.77 -0.10 -4.60
CA ASP A 54 26.83 -0.54 -5.48
C ASP A 54 27.16 -2.00 -5.17
N GLU A 55 26.89 -2.88 -6.14
CA GLU A 55 27.14 -4.32 -6.07
C GLU A 55 26.64 -5.00 -4.77
N ALA A 56 25.47 -4.62 -4.28
CA ALA A 56 24.89 -5.23 -3.08
C ALA A 56 24.56 -6.72 -3.33
N LEU A 57 24.86 -7.59 -2.37
CA LEU A 57 24.67 -9.05 -2.47
C LEU A 57 23.57 -9.54 -1.49
N PRO A 58 22.27 -9.33 -1.80
CA PRO A 58 21.20 -9.62 -0.87
C PRO A 58 20.93 -11.11 -0.73
N PHE A 59 21.08 -11.62 0.50
CA PHE A 59 20.71 -12.98 0.91
C PHE A 59 20.08 -12.97 2.30
N PRO A 60 19.16 -13.90 2.61
CA PRO A 60 18.66 -15.00 1.76
C PRO A 60 17.61 -14.56 0.72
N LYS A 61 17.43 -15.36 -0.34
CA LYS A 61 16.36 -15.18 -1.32
C LYS A 61 15.01 -15.70 -0.78
N PRO A 62 13.87 -15.14 -1.20
CA PRO A 62 12.58 -15.68 -0.82
C PRO A 62 12.36 -17.07 -1.44
N TYR A 63 11.57 -17.90 -0.77
CA TYR A 63 11.22 -19.24 -1.25
C TYR A 63 10.32 -19.21 -2.51
N GLN A 64 9.48 -18.18 -2.65
CA GLN A 64 8.55 -18.04 -3.77
C GLN A 64 9.24 -17.37 -4.97
N THR A 65 8.96 -17.90 -6.17
CA THR A 65 9.48 -17.38 -7.44
C THR A 65 8.39 -16.67 -8.24
N PRO A 66 8.69 -15.55 -8.92
CA PRO A 66 9.96 -14.81 -8.87
C PRO A 66 10.19 -14.11 -7.52
N HIS A 67 9.12 -13.77 -6.82
CA HIS A 67 9.13 -13.23 -5.47
C HIS A 67 7.73 -13.47 -4.83
N PRO A 68 7.55 -13.21 -3.53
CA PRO A 68 6.23 -13.22 -2.89
C PRO A 68 5.25 -12.26 -3.61
N PRO A 69 3.95 -12.61 -3.73
CA PRO A 69 2.94 -11.72 -4.30
C PRO A 69 2.91 -10.37 -3.58
N VAL A 70 2.95 -9.27 -4.35
CA VAL A 70 2.94 -7.90 -3.80
C VAL A 70 1.52 -7.35 -3.80
N TRP A 71 1.06 -6.90 -2.64
CA TRP A 71 -0.17 -6.15 -2.45
C TRP A 71 0.15 -4.69 -2.20
N TYR A 72 -0.30 -3.80 -3.08
CA TYR A 72 -0.05 -2.38 -2.98
C TYR A 72 -1.33 -1.62 -2.58
N ALA A 73 -1.25 -0.87 -1.48
CA ALA A 73 -2.36 -0.03 -1.04
C ALA A 73 -2.46 1.22 -1.94
N ALA A 74 -3.52 1.30 -2.75
CA ALA A 74 -3.67 2.35 -3.77
C ALA A 74 -5.04 3.02 -3.68
N HIS A 75 -5.11 4.29 -3.30
CA HIS A 75 -6.37 5.03 -3.12
C HIS A 75 -6.68 6.06 -4.19
N ASN A 76 -5.67 6.55 -4.92
CA ASN A 76 -5.85 7.53 -5.98
C ASN A 76 -5.43 6.97 -7.35
N THR A 77 -5.86 7.66 -8.40
CA THR A 77 -5.57 7.35 -9.82
C THR A 77 -4.09 7.05 -10.03
N THR A 78 -3.18 7.92 -9.55
CA THR A 78 -1.73 7.74 -9.72
C THR A 78 -1.23 6.44 -9.09
N SER A 79 -1.68 6.10 -7.87
CA SER A 79 -1.28 4.85 -7.21
C SER A 79 -1.84 3.60 -7.90
N LEU A 80 -3.06 3.67 -8.44
CA LEU A 80 -3.68 2.57 -9.17
C LEU A 80 -2.97 2.32 -10.50
N GLU A 81 -2.64 3.39 -11.22
CA GLU A 81 -1.86 3.28 -12.45
C GLU A 81 -0.45 2.73 -12.19
N TYR A 82 0.21 3.17 -11.10
CA TYR A 82 1.51 2.64 -10.71
C TYR A 82 1.43 1.13 -10.45
N ALA A 83 0.49 0.69 -9.60
CA ALA A 83 0.30 -0.72 -9.30
C ALA A 83 -0.02 -1.56 -10.56
N ALA A 84 -0.82 -1.01 -11.47
CA ALA A 84 -1.13 -1.65 -12.74
C ALA A 84 0.13 -1.86 -13.60
N ARG A 85 0.97 -0.82 -13.76
CA ARG A 85 2.22 -0.88 -14.52
C ARG A 85 3.28 -1.81 -13.91
N GLN A 86 3.25 -1.97 -12.59
CA GLN A 86 4.16 -2.85 -11.86
C GLN A 86 3.64 -4.29 -11.72
N ASN A 87 2.45 -4.60 -12.27
CA ASN A 87 1.82 -5.90 -12.15
C ASN A 87 1.57 -6.36 -10.69
N PHE A 88 1.22 -5.43 -9.79
CA PHE A 88 0.93 -5.74 -8.38
C PHE A 88 -0.55 -5.99 -8.13
N HIS A 89 -0.85 -6.79 -7.10
CA HIS A 89 -2.17 -6.82 -6.50
C HIS A 89 -2.51 -5.47 -5.86
N VAL A 90 -3.79 -5.12 -5.82
CA VAL A 90 -4.26 -3.86 -5.22
C VAL A 90 -5.20 -4.11 -4.06
N SER A 91 -4.98 -3.40 -2.96
CA SER A 91 -5.91 -3.35 -1.83
C SER A 91 -6.50 -1.95 -1.65
N GLN A 92 -7.78 -1.89 -1.28
CA GLN A 92 -8.49 -0.67 -0.87
C GLN A 92 -9.39 -0.92 0.33
N ASN A 93 -9.69 0.14 1.08
CA ASN A 93 -10.53 0.08 2.27
C ASN A 93 -11.38 1.34 2.52
N LEU A 94 -11.33 2.31 1.62
CA LEU A 94 -12.01 3.60 1.75
C LEU A 94 -12.95 3.81 0.55
N ASP A 95 -13.85 4.78 0.64
CA ASP A 95 -14.84 5.16 -0.39
C ASP A 95 -16.08 4.26 -0.53
N VAL A 96 -17.13 4.84 -1.11
CA VAL A 96 -18.39 4.15 -1.48
C VAL A 96 -18.20 3.20 -2.66
N ASP A 97 -19.15 2.30 -2.84
CA ASP A 97 -19.01 1.18 -3.79
C ASP A 97 -18.88 1.66 -5.25
N GLU A 98 -19.59 2.72 -5.65
CA GLU A 98 -19.49 3.27 -7.01
C GLU A 98 -18.07 3.79 -7.30
N VAL A 99 -17.48 4.51 -6.35
CA VAL A 99 -16.13 5.06 -6.48
C VAL A 99 -15.08 3.94 -6.50
N ILE A 100 -15.27 2.89 -5.70
CA ILE A 100 -14.40 1.71 -5.74
C ILE A 100 -14.50 1.00 -7.10
N ALA A 101 -15.70 0.84 -7.64
CA ALA A 101 -15.90 0.21 -8.94
C ALA A 101 -15.16 0.97 -10.05
N GLU A 102 -15.29 2.31 -10.08
CA GLU A 102 -14.57 3.17 -11.03
C GLU A 102 -13.04 3.04 -10.90
N LYS A 103 -12.53 3.03 -9.67
CA LYS A 103 -11.09 2.88 -9.38
C LYS A 103 -10.56 1.53 -9.84
N PHE A 104 -11.29 0.44 -9.59
CA PHE A 104 -10.89 -0.87 -10.07
C PHE A 104 -11.03 -1.01 -11.59
N ASP A 105 -11.99 -0.35 -12.23
CA ASP A 105 -12.07 -0.28 -13.69
C ASP A 105 -10.86 0.43 -14.30
N LEU A 106 -10.42 1.54 -13.69
CA LEU A 106 -9.19 2.21 -14.08
C LEU A 106 -7.98 1.28 -13.98
N TYR A 107 -7.79 0.61 -12.84
CA TYR A 107 -6.70 -0.34 -12.64
C TYR A 107 -6.70 -1.44 -13.71
N ARG A 108 -7.86 -2.08 -13.94
CA ARG A 108 -8.04 -3.11 -14.98
C ARG A 108 -7.72 -2.58 -16.38
N LYS A 109 -8.17 -1.37 -16.70
CA LYS A 109 -7.93 -0.73 -17.99
C LYS A 109 -6.44 -0.51 -18.22
N VAL A 110 -5.74 0.07 -17.26
CA VAL A 110 -4.31 0.38 -17.36
C VAL A 110 -3.50 -0.89 -17.43
N TRP A 111 -3.81 -1.89 -16.61
CA TRP A 111 -3.11 -3.19 -16.63
C TRP A 111 -3.20 -3.87 -18.00
N LYS A 112 -4.39 -3.87 -18.61
CA LYS A 112 -4.59 -4.40 -19.98
C LYS A 112 -3.76 -3.66 -21.02
N GLN A 113 -3.57 -2.35 -20.87
CA GLN A 113 -2.75 -1.54 -21.78
C GLN A 113 -1.26 -1.83 -21.64
N CYS A 114 -0.80 -2.26 -20.47
CA CYS A 114 0.59 -2.63 -20.22
C CYS A 114 0.98 -3.97 -20.86
N GLY A 115 0.01 -4.86 -21.13
CA GLY A 115 0.26 -6.11 -21.83
C GLY A 115 1.13 -7.09 -21.04
N HIS A 116 1.00 -7.12 -19.71
CA HIS A 116 1.72 -8.07 -18.86
C HIS A 116 1.41 -9.53 -19.22
N ASP A 117 2.40 -10.39 -19.04
CA ASP A 117 2.22 -11.83 -19.18
C ASP A 117 1.43 -12.41 -18.01
N GLY A 118 0.65 -13.45 -18.31
CA GLY A 118 -0.09 -14.22 -17.31
C GLY A 118 -1.42 -13.60 -16.87
N PRO A 119 -2.03 -14.14 -15.80
CA PRO A 119 -3.31 -13.65 -15.31
C PRO A 119 -3.16 -12.29 -14.62
N MET A 120 -4.21 -11.47 -14.73
CA MET A 120 -4.29 -10.18 -14.04
C MET A 120 -4.18 -10.36 -12.51
N PRO A 121 -3.45 -9.50 -11.81
CA PRO A 121 -3.40 -9.53 -10.36
C PRO A 121 -4.77 -9.25 -9.73
N GLN A 122 -4.98 -9.89 -8.59
CA GLN A 122 -6.15 -9.73 -7.74
C GLN A 122 -6.34 -8.30 -7.19
N THR A 123 -7.59 -7.99 -6.89
CA THR A 123 -8.04 -6.79 -6.19
C THR A 123 -8.75 -7.17 -4.90
N PHE A 124 -8.42 -6.52 -3.80
CA PHE A 124 -8.99 -6.76 -2.48
C PHE A 124 -9.67 -5.50 -1.96
N LEU A 125 -10.88 -5.65 -1.42
CA LEU A 125 -11.64 -4.60 -0.76
C LEU A 125 -11.87 -4.99 0.69
N MET A 126 -11.39 -4.17 1.61
CA MET A 126 -11.72 -4.29 3.03
C MET A 126 -12.91 -3.40 3.36
N ARG A 127 -13.90 -3.97 4.05
CA ARG A 127 -15.04 -3.26 4.61
C ARG A 127 -15.14 -3.56 6.10
N PRO A 128 -15.25 -2.56 6.98
CA PRO A 128 -15.65 -2.80 8.35
C PRO A 128 -17.08 -3.34 8.35
N VAL A 129 -17.32 -4.43 9.08
CA VAL A 129 -18.64 -5.06 9.18
C VAL A 129 -18.96 -5.22 10.66
N HIS A 130 -20.13 -4.71 11.07
CA HIS A 130 -20.70 -4.95 12.39
C HIS A 130 -22.04 -5.67 12.21
N VAL A 131 -22.22 -6.79 12.90
CA VAL A 131 -23.42 -7.63 12.80
C VAL A 131 -24.08 -7.72 14.17
N ALA A 132 -25.37 -7.42 14.23
CA ALA A 132 -26.21 -7.59 15.41
C ALA A 132 -27.53 -8.29 15.03
N GLU A 133 -28.36 -8.59 16.01
CA GLU A 133 -29.62 -9.32 15.84
C GLU A 133 -30.65 -8.57 14.99
N THR A 134 -30.56 -7.23 14.92
CA THR A 134 -31.37 -6.37 14.04
C THR A 134 -30.50 -5.25 13.45
N ASP A 135 -30.91 -4.73 12.29
CA ASP A 135 -30.25 -3.58 11.65
C ASP A 135 -30.23 -2.33 12.56
N GLU A 136 -31.31 -2.10 13.31
CA GLU A 136 -31.41 -0.99 14.26
C GLU A 136 -30.36 -1.10 15.36
N LYS A 137 -30.19 -2.30 15.94
CA LYS A 137 -29.17 -2.55 16.98
C LYS A 137 -27.76 -2.43 16.40
N ALA A 138 -27.53 -2.96 15.20
CA ALA A 138 -26.22 -2.86 14.53
C ALA A 138 -25.82 -1.41 14.31
N ARG A 139 -26.74 -0.56 13.84
CA ARG A 139 -26.51 0.87 13.67
C ARG A 139 -26.26 1.57 14.99
N ALA A 140 -27.09 1.35 16.00
CA ALA A 140 -26.97 1.99 17.32
C ALA A 140 -25.62 1.69 17.99
N GLU A 141 -25.09 0.48 17.82
CA GLU A 141 -23.79 0.07 18.39
C GLU A 141 -22.59 0.60 17.58
N ALA A 142 -22.68 0.57 16.24
CA ALA A 142 -21.55 0.87 15.37
C ALA A 142 -21.37 2.38 15.09
N GLU A 143 -22.47 3.13 14.92
CA GLU A 143 -22.44 4.53 14.48
C GLU A 143 -21.56 5.43 15.37
N PRO A 144 -21.65 5.39 16.71
CA PRO A 144 -20.77 6.19 17.56
C PRO A 144 -19.29 5.86 17.36
N ARG A 145 -18.96 4.58 17.11
CA ARG A 145 -17.59 4.08 17.02
C ARG A 145 -16.94 4.32 15.67
N ILE A 146 -17.72 4.23 14.59
CA ILE A 146 -17.25 4.57 13.24
C ILE A 146 -16.89 6.06 13.19
N LEU A 147 -17.73 6.92 13.76
CA LEU A 147 -17.46 8.37 13.83
C LEU A 147 -16.24 8.71 14.70
N GLU A 148 -15.95 7.91 15.73
CA GLU A 148 -14.75 8.07 16.55
C GLU A 148 -13.47 7.54 15.89
N ALA A 149 -13.58 6.46 15.09
CA ALA A 149 -12.43 5.78 14.48
C ALA A 149 -11.58 6.70 13.61
N ASP A 150 -12.21 7.61 12.86
CA ASP A 150 -11.52 8.64 12.06
C ASP A 150 -10.65 9.58 12.91
N SER A 151 -10.91 9.65 14.22
CA SER A 151 -10.26 10.59 15.15
C SER A 151 -9.27 9.93 16.12
N LEU A 152 -9.37 8.63 16.37
CA LEU A 152 -8.60 7.92 17.40
C LEU A 152 -7.11 7.79 17.05
N GLY A 153 -6.78 7.54 15.79
CA GLY A 153 -5.38 7.50 15.32
C GLY A 153 -4.70 8.87 15.42
N SER A 154 -5.42 9.92 15.04
CA SER A 154 -4.90 11.29 14.99
C SER A 154 -4.63 11.87 16.39
N ARG A 155 -5.53 11.65 17.37
CA ARG A 155 -5.41 12.27 18.71
C ARG A 155 -4.31 11.66 19.57
N GLY A 156 -4.20 10.33 19.60
CA GLY A 156 -3.19 9.64 20.42
C GLY A 156 -1.77 9.86 19.88
N ILE A 157 -1.61 9.86 18.57
CA ILE A 157 -0.27 10.00 17.97
C ILE A 157 0.22 11.45 18.00
N ALA A 158 -0.68 12.44 17.84
CA ALA A 158 -0.35 13.86 18.01
C ALA A 158 0.16 14.21 19.42
N GLN A 159 -0.17 13.42 20.44
CA GLN A 159 0.27 13.62 21.83
C GLN A 159 1.55 12.87 22.20
N THR A 160 2.10 12.07 21.28
CA THR A 160 3.30 11.29 21.57
C THR A 160 4.56 12.13 21.30
N ARG A 161 5.54 12.11 22.21
CA ARG A 161 6.83 12.82 22.04
C ARG A 161 7.49 12.46 20.71
N ILE A 162 7.94 13.49 19.99
CA ILE A 162 8.79 13.38 18.80
C ILE A 162 10.24 13.63 19.27
N GLY A 163 11.12 12.65 19.05
CA GLY A 163 12.52 12.71 19.48
C GLY A 163 12.78 12.18 20.90
N PHE A 164 14.06 12.05 21.24
CA PHE A 164 14.55 11.74 22.60
C PHE A 164 14.27 12.90 23.56
#